data_AF-A0A538DZD8-F1
#
_entry.id   AF-A0A538DZD8-F1
#
_cell.length_a   1.000
_cell.length_b   1.000
_cell.length_c   1.000
_cell.angle_alpha   90.00
_cell.angle_beta   90.00
_cell.angle_gamma   90.00
#
_symmetry.space_group_name_H-M   'P 1'
#
loop_
_entity.id
_entity.type
_entity.pdbx_description
1 polymer ?
#
loop_
_entity_poly.entity_id
_entity_poly.type
_entity_poly.pdbx_seq_one_letter_code
_entity_poly.pdbx_strand_id
1 'polypeptide(L)'
;RGVELCAAAKNVIALAAGGADGLGLGDNAKAALVSRGLAEMRRLAEAAGARPDTFAGLAGMGDLIVTCWSPSGRNRRAGELISQGSTPDEAIAEIGMVIEGLTTAPVLQGVSHALGIELPITEGVCAVLAGKSLTHLVEQLMRRQPTTE
;
A
#
# COMPACT_ATOMS: atom_id res chain seq x y z
N ARG A 1 -10.12 -7.61 -15.38
CA ARG A 1 -9.24 -8.39 -14.49
C ARG A 1 -8.01 -7.60 -14.03
N GLY A 2 -7.05 -7.21 -14.88
CA GLY A 2 -5.90 -6.40 -14.41
C GLY A 2 -6.26 -5.03 -13.81
N VAL A 3 -7.29 -4.36 -14.34
CA VAL A 3 -7.81 -3.06 -13.85
C VAL A 3 -8.29 -3.13 -12.40
N GLU A 4 -9.03 -4.17 -12.04
CA GLU A 4 -9.60 -4.32 -10.69
C GLU A 4 -8.54 -4.63 -9.65
N LEU A 5 -7.54 -5.44 -9.99
CA LEU A 5 -6.40 -5.77 -9.10
C LEU A 5 -5.58 -4.52 -8.76
N CYS A 6 -5.34 -3.67 -9.75
CA CYS A 6 -4.58 -2.43 -9.55
C CYS A 6 -5.40 -1.39 -8.78
N ALA A 7 -6.70 -1.26 -9.07
CA ALA A 7 -7.59 -0.41 -8.28
C ALA A 7 -7.65 -0.85 -6.81
N ALA A 8 -7.55 -2.15 -6.53
CA ALA A 8 -7.48 -2.67 -5.17
C ALA A 8 -6.11 -2.40 -4.51
N ALA A 9 -5.01 -2.45 -5.28
CA ALA A 9 -3.65 -2.20 -4.78
C ALA A 9 -3.45 -0.79 -4.19
N LYS A 10 -4.18 0.23 -4.67
CA LYS A 10 -4.12 1.59 -4.09
C LYS A 10 -4.45 1.60 -2.60
N ASN A 11 -5.37 0.74 -2.15
CA ASN A 11 -5.82 0.70 -0.76
C ASN A 11 -4.73 0.13 0.14
N VAL A 12 -3.92 -0.81 -0.37
CA VAL A 12 -2.75 -1.35 0.32
C VAL A 12 -1.66 -0.29 0.44
N ILE A 13 -1.41 0.47 -0.63
CA ILE A 13 -0.45 1.58 -0.58
C ILE A 13 -0.93 2.68 0.38
N ALA A 14 -2.23 2.93 0.45
CA ALA A 14 -2.80 3.87 1.40
C ALA A 14 -2.62 3.43 2.87
N LEU A 15 -2.69 2.14 3.19
CA LEU A 15 -2.31 1.63 4.51
C LEU A 15 -0.85 1.98 4.83
N ALA A 16 0.07 1.74 3.90
CA ALA A 16 1.47 2.06 4.10
C ALA A 16 1.69 3.59 4.26
N ALA A 17 0.99 4.41 3.47
CA ALA A 17 1.03 5.86 3.56
C ALA A 17 0.50 6.38 4.91
N GLY A 18 -0.57 5.77 5.42
CA GLY A 18 -1.06 6.00 6.78
C GLY A 18 -0.07 5.58 7.85
N GLY A 19 0.61 4.45 7.66
CA GLY A 19 1.67 4.01 8.55
C GLY A 19 2.80 5.05 8.64
N ALA A 20 3.19 5.62 7.50
CA ALA A 20 4.18 6.71 7.45
C ALA A 20 3.70 7.98 8.17
N ASP A 21 2.40 8.32 8.08
CA ASP A 21 1.80 9.42 8.84
C ASP A 21 1.89 9.16 10.36
N GLY A 22 1.44 7.98 10.82
CA GLY A 22 1.42 7.66 12.25
C GLY A 22 2.81 7.50 12.88
N LEU A 23 3.83 7.19 12.06
CA LEU A 23 5.24 7.21 12.47
C LEU A 23 5.89 8.60 12.42
N GLY A 24 5.20 9.62 11.92
CA GLY A 24 5.72 10.98 11.84
C GLY A 24 6.88 11.15 10.84
N LEU A 25 6.92 10.35 9.77
CA LEU A 25 8.03 10.38 8.79
C LEU A 25 8.03 11.63 7.89
N GLY A 26 6.89 12.34 7.82
CA GLY A 26 6.72 13.56 7.03
C GLY A 26 6.39 13.32 5.55
N ASP A 27 5.96 14.40 4.88
CA ASP A 27 5.41 14.36 3.52
C ASP A 27 6.40 13.83 2.47
N ASN A 28 7.69 14.11 2.61
CA ASN A 28 8.70 13.65 1.66
C ASN A 28 8.85 12.12 1.68
N ALA A 29 8.86 11.51 2.86
CA ALA A 29 8.93 10.06 3.01
C ALA A 29 7.66 9.39 2.47
N LYS A 30 6.50 10.00 2.76
CA LYS A 30 5.21 9.55 2.23
C LYS A 30 5.14 9.67 0.70
N ALA A 31 5.60 10.77 0.13
CA ALA A 31 5.69 10.95 -1.32
C ALA A 31 6.56 9.87 -1.97
N ALA A 32 7.76 9.63 -1.42
CA ALA A 32 8.65 8.57 -1.91
C ALA A 32 8.01 7.18 -1.81
N LEU A 33 7.30 6.89 -0.72
CA LEU A 33 6.56 5.64 -0.53
C LEU A 33 5.45 5.47 -1.59
N VAL A 34 4.66 6.52 -1.84
CA VAL A 34 3.59 6.47 -2.83
C VAL A 34 4.12 6.36 -4.26
N SER A 35 5.24 7.01 -4.59
CA SER A 35 5.92 6.82 -5.87
C SER A 35 6.37 5.37 -6.08
N ARG A 36 6.91 4.72 -5.03
CA ARG A 36 7.25 3.29 -5.07
C ARG A 36 5.99 2.41 -5.20
N GLY A 37 4.90 2.79 -4.53
CA GLY A 37 3.60 2.13 -4.66
C GLY A 37 3.04 2.18 -6.08
N LEU A 38 3.19 3.32 -6.77
CA LEU A 38 2.82 3.44 -8.17
C LEU A 38 3.62 2.47 -9.06
N ALA A 39 4.92 2.30 -8.81
CA ALA A 39 5.74 1.33 -9.51
C ALA A 39 5.28 -0.13 -9.26
N GLU A 40 4.83 -0.45 -8.04
CA GLU A 40 4.22 -1.76 -7.74
C GLU A 40 2.90 -1.99 -8.48
N MET A 41 2.03 -0.98 -8.50
CA MET A 41 0.79 -1.04 -9.28
C MET A 41 1.07 -1.25 -10.76
N ARG A 42 2.11 -0.60 -11.31
CA ARG A 42 2.54 -0.79 -12.70
C ARG A 42 3.02 -2.22 -12.97
N ARG A 43 3.89 -2.77 -12.12
CA ARG A 43 4.36 -4.17 -12.22
C ARG A 43 3.21 -5.16 -12.17
N LEU A 44 2.27 -4.96 -11.24
CA LEU A 44 1.07 -5.79 -11.13
C LEU A 44 0.19 -5.71 -12.38
N ALA A 45 -0.01 -4.50 -12.92
CA ALA A 45 -0.78 -4.27 -14.14
C ALA A 45 -0.19 -5.01 -15.33
N GLU A 46 1.12 -4.83 -15.57
CA GLU A 46 1.86 -5.45 -16.67
C GLU A 46 1.79 -6.98 -16.59
N ALA A 47 2.07 -7.55 -15.41
CA ALA A 47 2.02 -9.00 -15.19
C ALA A 47 0.60 -9.58 -15.32
N ALA A 48 -0.43 -8.79 -15.01
CA ALA A 48 -1.83 -9.17 -15.18
C ALA A 48 -2.36 -8.96 -16.63
N GLY A 49 -1.49 -8.58 -17.58
CA GLY A 49 -1.83 -8.37 -18.98
C GLY A 49 -2.64 -7.10 -19.25
N ALA A 50 -2.63 -6.13 -18.33
CA ALA A 50 -3.25 -4.84 -18.56
C ALA A 50 -2.33 -3.95 -19.42
N ARG A 51 -2.94 -3.08 -20.25
CA ARG A 51 -2.17 -2.09 -21.02
C ARG A 51 -1.58 -1.04 -20.06
N PRO A 52 -0.28 -0.71 -20.13
CA PRO A 52 0.36 0.28 -19.25
C PRO A 52 -0.36 1.63 -19.22
N ASP A 53 -0.83 2.08 -20.37
CA ASP A 53 -1.53 3.37 -20.54
C ASP A 53 -2.87 3.46 -19.79
N THR A 54 -3.44 2.32 -19.39
CA THR A 54 -4.69 2.26 -18.62
C THR A 54 -4.55 2.95 -17.25
N PHE A 55 -3.32 3.09 -16.74
CA PHE A 55 -3.04 3.58 -15.39
C PHE A 55 -2.18 4.84 -15.35
N ALA A 56 -1.53 5.19 -16.46
CA ALA A 56 -0.78 6.44 -16.58
C ALA A 56 -1.69 7.69 -16.56
N GLY A 57 -3.02 7.52 -16.69
CA GLY A 57 -4.00 8.61 -16.62
C GLY A 57 -4.45 8.99 -15.20
N LEU A 58 -5.18 10.11 -15.12
CA LEU A 58 -5.76 10.69 -13.88
C LEU A 58 -6.54 9.69 -13.00
N ALA A 59 -7.12 8.64 -13.59
CA ALA A 59 -7.91 7.65 -12.87
C ALA A 59 -7.09 6.75 -11.93
N GLY A 60 -5.83 6.44 -12.27
CA GLY A 60 -4.95 5.61 -11.44
C GLY A 60 -4.15 6.43 -10.42
N MET A 61 -3.42 7.42 -10.93
CA MET A 61 -2.55 8.26 -10.10
C MET A 61 -3.33 9.24 -9.22
N GLY A 62 -4.37 9.89 -9.75
CA GLY A 62 -5.18 10.84 -8.99
C GLY A 62 -5.92 10.17 -7.84
N ASP A 63 -6.50 9.01 -8.10
CA ASP A 63 -7.20 8.22 -7.09
C ASP A 63 -6.24 7.67 -6.02
N LEU A 64 -5.03 7.23 -6.42
CA LEU A 64 -3.98 6.85 -5.48
C LEU A 64 -3.60 8.01 -4.56
N ILE A 65 -3.33 9.19 -5.11
CA ILE A 65 -2.95 10.39 -4.34
C ILE A 65 -4.06 10.76 -3.36
N VAL A 66 -5.30 10.87 -3.82
CA VAL A 66 -6.44 11.20 -2.93
C VAL A 66 -6.60 10.16 -1.84
N THR A 67 -6.46 8.87 -2.16
CA THR A 67 -6.59 7.79 -1.17
C THR A 67 -5.46 7.84 -0.12
N CYS A 68 -4.25 8.26 -0.51
CA CYS A 68 -3.09 8.33 0.39
C CYS A 68 -3.03 9.61 1.24
N TRP A 69 -3.58 10.73 0.77
CA TRP A 69 -3.53 12.02 1.50
C TRP A 69 -4.85 12.45 2.14
N SER A 70 -5.99 11.92 1.74
CA SER A 70 -7.26 12.33 2.32
C SER A 70 -7.32 11.98 3.82
N PRO A 71 -7.58 12.96 4.71
CA PRO A 71 -7.76 12.69 6.13
C PRO A 71 -8.91 11.72 6.42
N SER A 72 -9.97 11.76 5.61
CA SER A 72 -11.14 10.87 5.70
C SER A 72 -10.92 9.49 5.05
N GLY A 73 -9.75 9.25 4.44
CA GLY A 73 -9.42 7.99 3.82
C GLY A 73 -9.27 6.87 4.85
N ARG A 74 -10.24 5.94 4.91
CA ARG A 74 -10.26 4.82 5.86
C ARG A 74 -9.00 3.94 5.83
N ASN A 75 -8.46 3.63 4.65
CA ASN A 75 -7.24 2.82 4.53
C ASN A 75 -6.02 3.57 5.09
N ARG A 76 -5.89 4.88 4.80
CA ARG A 76 -4.85 5.72 5.39
C ARG A 76 -4.99 5.79 6.92
N ARG A 77 -6.18 6.09 7.42
CA ARG A 77 -6.43 6.14 8.88
C ARG A 77 -6.14 4.81 9.56
N ALA A 78 -6.48 3.69 8.93
CA ALA A 78 -6.18 2.37 9.46
C ALA A 78 -4.68 2.12 9.59
N GLY A 79 -3.91 2.51 8.56
CA GLY A 79 -2.45 2.43 8.60
C GLY A 79 -1.84 3.26 9.72
N GLU A 80 -2.39 4.46 9.95
CA GLU A 80 -1.97 5.36 11.03
C GLU A 80 -2.24 4.76 12.42
N LEU A 81 -3.42 4.20 12.66
CA LEU A 81 -3.75 3.52 13.92
C LEU A 81 -2.84 2.30 14.15
N ILE A 82 -2.65 1.49 13.12
CA ILE A 82 -1.81 0.29 13.21
C ILE A 82 -0.35 0.67 13.51
N SER A 83 0.15 1.78 12.95
CA SER A 83 1.51 2.24 13.27
C SER A 83 1.68 2.86 14.65
N GLN A 84 0.58 3.26 15.28
CA GLN A 84 0.55 3.74 16.66
C GLN A 84 0.30 2.61 17.67
N GLY A 85 0.17 1.36 17.21
CA GLY A 85 0.12 0.16 18.06
C GLY A 85 -1.23 -0.54 18.10
N SER A 86 -2.25 -0.07 17.39
CA SER A 86 -3.52 -0.79 17.27
C SER A 86 -3.35 -2.07 16.46
N THR A 87 -4.05 -3.12 16.87
CA THR A 87 -4.26 -4.30 16.03
C THR A 87 -5.15 -3.99 14.83
N PRO A 88 -5.12 -4.81 13.76
CA PRO A 88 -6.04 -4.64 12.63
C PRO A 88 -7.51 -4.64 13.05
N ASP A 89 -7.90 -5.47 14.02
CA ASP A 89 -9.28 -5.55 14.51
C ASP A 89 -9.70 -4.30 15.29
N GLU A 90 -8.81 -3.75 16.12
CA GLU A 90 -9.05 -2.47 16.82
C GLU A 90 -9.19 -1.31 15.82
N ALA A 91 -8.34 -1.26 14.79
CA ALA A 91 -8.43 -0.24 13.75
C ALA A 91 -9.76 -0.33 12.98
N ILE A 92 -10.24 -1.55 12.66
CA ILE A 92 -11.57 -1.77 12.05
C ILE A 92 -12.68 -1.27 12.97
N ALA A 93 -12.62 -1.63 14.26
CA ALA A 93 -13.63 -1.26 15.23
C ALA A 93 -13.71 0.26 15.44
N GLU A 94 -12.57 0.96 15.51
CA GLU A 94 -12.54 2.41 15.68
C GLU A 94 -13.05 3.16 14.44
N ILE A 95 -12.69 2.68 13.25
CA ILE A 95 -13.09 3.33 11.99
C ILE A 95 -14.58 3.06 11.69
N GLY A 96 -15.12 1.92 12.14
CA GLY A 96 -16.53 1.58 11.98
C GLY A 96 -16.95 1.26 10.54
N MET A 97 -15.98 0.99 9.66
CA MET A 97 -16.21 0.67 8.25
C MET A 97 -15.27 -0.45 7.80
N VAL A 98 -15.65 -1.15 6.73
CA VAL A 98 -14.75 -2.12 6.08
C VAL A 98 -13.51 -1.42 5.55
N ILE A 99 -12.34 -1.99 5.76
CA ILE A 99 -11.03 -1.46 5.32
C ILE A 99 -10.49 -2.42 4.25
N GLU A 100 -10.75 -2.13 2.97
CA GLU A 100 -10.42 -3.07 1.89
C GLU A 100 -8.93 -3.40 1.81
N GLY A 101 -8.06 -2.46 2.18
CA GLY A 101 -6.61 -2.68 2.16
C GLY A 101 -6.21 -3.88 3.01
N LEU A 102 -6.86 -4.10 4.16
CA LEU A 102 -6.53 -5.19 5.09
C LEU A 102 -6.85 -6.56 4.49
N THR A 103 -7.96 -6.66 3.75
CA THR A 103 -8.38 -7.90 3.08
C THR A 103 -7.70 -8.10 1.73
N THR A 104 -7.35 -7.00 1.05
CA THR A 104 -6.74 -7.00 -0.28
C THR A 104 -5.26 -7.36 -0.23
N ALA A 105 -4.53 -6.89 0.78
CA ALA A 105 -3.08 -7.12 0.91
C ALA A 105 -2.69 -8.60 0.77
N PRO A 106 -3.24 -9.56 1.54
CA PRO A 106 -2.87 -10.98 1.41
C PRO A 106 -3.27 -11.58 0.05
N VAL A 107 -4.33 -11.08 -0.57
CA VAL A 107 -4.73 -11.53 -1.92
C VAL A 107 -3.70 -11.08 -2.95
N LEU A 108 -3.26 -9.81 -2.90
CA LEU A 108 -2.25 -9.29 -3.81
C LEU A 108 -0.88 -9.93 -3.61
N GLN A 109 -0.52 -10.26 -2.37
CA GLN A 109 0.67 -11.05 -2.06
C GLN A 109 0.60 -12.46 -2.69
N GLY A 110 -0.56 -13.12 -2.62
CA GLY A 110 -0.75 -14.40 -3.30
C GLY A 110 -0.63 -14.30 -4.82
N VAL A 111 -1.20 -13.23 -5.40
CA VAL A 111 -1.12 -12.96 -6.84
C VAL A 111 0.31 -12.63 -7.28
N SER A 112 1.06 -11.81 -6.52
CA SER A 112 2.45 -11.48 -6.85
C SER A 112 3.33 -12.72 -6.89
N HIS A 113 3.17 -13.62 -5.91
CA HIS A 113 3.86 -14.90 -5.88
C HIS A 113 3.50 -15.79 -7.08
N ALA A 114 2.22 -15.88 -7.43
CA ALA A 114 1.77 -16.67 -8.57
C ALA A 114 2.27 -16.14 -9.92
N LEU A 115 2.44 -14.82 -10.03
CA LEU A 115 2.96 -14.14 -11.22
C LEU A 115 4.48 -14.00 -11.23
N GLY A 116 5.19 -14.35 -10.14
CA GLY A 116 6.64 -14.21 -10.02
C GLY A 116 7.13 -12.76 -10.01
N ILE A 117 6.34 -11.82 -9.49
CA ILE A 117 6.69 -10.39 -9.41
C ILE A 117 6.89 -9.95 -7.96
N GLU A 118 7.69 -8.89 -7.77
CA GLU A 118 7.88 -8.28 -6.46
C GLU A 118 6.92 -7.12 -6.20
N LEU A 119 6.23 -7.16 -5.06
CA LEU A 119 5.42 -6.06 -4.51
C LEU A 119 5.89 -5.67 -3.09
N PRO A 120 7.05 -5.03 -2.92
CA PRO A 120 7.68 -4.81 -1.61
C PRO A 120 6.82 -4.13 -0.53
N ILE A 121 5.99 -3.15 -0.89
CA ILE A 121 5.07 -2.44 0.00
C ILE A 121 3.95 -3.39 0.39
N THR A 122 3.41 -4.15 -0.56
CA THR A 122 2.39 -5.17 -0.28
C THR A 122 2.92 -6.25 0.66
N GLU A 123 4.12 -6.78 0.41
CA GLU A 123 4.83 -7.70 1.32
C GLU A 123 5.00 -7.09 2.71
N GLY A 124 5.38 -5.81 2.73
CA GLY A 124 5.56 -5.04 3.95
C GLY A 124 4.30 -4.92 4.78
N VAL A 125 3.19 -4.54 4.14
CA VAL A 125 1.87 -4.48 4.78
C VAL A 125 1.47 -5.86 5.30
N CYS A 126 1.57 -6.92 4.48
CA CYS A 126 1.25 -8.28 4.91
C CYS A 126 2.08 -8.73 6.12
N ALA A 127 3.36 -8.39 6.16
CA ALA A 127 4.22 -8.70 7.29
C ALA A 127 3.77 -7.99 8.58
N VAL A 128 3.35 -6.73 8.50
CA VAL A 128 2.81 -5.98 9.64
C VAL A 128 1.48 -6.57 10.10
N LEU A 129 0.60 -6.94 9.18
CA LEU A 129 -0.67 -7.61 9.51
C LEU A 129 -0.45 -8.98 10.18
N ALA A 130 0.67 -9.65 9.86
CA ALA A 130 1.10 -10.88 10.52
C ALA A 130 1.82 -10.64 11.86
N GLY A 131 1.87 -9.41 12.37
CA GLY A 131 2.44 -9.05 13.67
C GLY A 131 3.92 -8.67 13.65
N LYS A 132 4.55 -8.46 12.48
CA LYS A 132 5.91 -7.91 12.46
C LYS A 132 5.91 -6.43 12.85
N SER A 133 6.96 -6.02 13.56
CA SER A 133 7.16 -4.62 13.94
C SER A 133 7.31 -3.72 12.70
N LEU A 134 6.49 -2.66 12.65
CA LEU A 134 6.54 -1.60 11.63
C LEU A 134 7.90 -0.89 11.58
N THR A 135 8.51 -0.65 12.74
CA THR A 135 9.83 -0.02 12.86
C THR A 135 10.89 -0.83 12.12
N HIS A 136 10.89 -2.15 12.33
CA HIS A 136 11.81 -3.06 11.65
C HIS A 136 11.57 -3.09 10.13
N LEU A 137 10.32 -2.97 9.70
CA LEU A 137 9.96 -2.95 8.28
C LEU A 137 10.45 -1.67 7.57
N VAL A 138 10.27 -0.52 8.21
CA VAL A 138 10.76 0.77 7.70
C VAL A 138 12.29 0.76 7.58
N GLU A 139 13.00 0.23 8.56
CA GLU A 139 14.45 0.05 8.48
C GLU A 139 14.88 -0.81 7.29
N GLN A 140 14.20 -1.93 7.04
CA GLN A 140 14.49 -2.80 5.90
C GLN A 140 14.20 -2.12 4.56
N LEU A 141 13.10 -1.37 4.44
CA LEU A 141 12.73 -0.64 3.21
C LEU A 141 13.63 0.54 2.90
N MET A 142 14.16 1.22 3.93
CA MET A 142 15.14 2.31 3.79
C MET A 142 16.54 1.79 3.44
N ARG A 143 16.88 0.56 3.82
CA ARG A 143 18.15 -0.09 3.44
C ARG A 143 18.16 -0.66 2.03
N ARG A 144 17.00 -0.78 1.37
CA ARG A 144 16.91 -1.29 0.00
C ARG A 144 17.44 -0.22 -0.97
N GLN A 145 18.49 -0.57 -1.73
CA GLN A 145 19.01 0.30 -2.79
C GLN A 145 17.89 0.61 -3.81
N PRO A 146 17.82 1.84 -4.33
CA PRO A 146 16.95 2.13 -5.47
C PRO A 146 17.35 1.19 -6.62
N THR A 147 16.44 0.32 -7.06
CA THR A 147 16.60 -0.34 -8.35
C THR A 147 16.45 0.73 -9.40
N THR A 148 17.45 0.87 -10.27
CA THR A 148 17.42 1.74 -11.45
C THR A 148 16.12 1.46 -12.22
N GLU A 149 15.35 2.52 -12.46
CA GLU A 149 14.10 2.48 -13.23
C GLU A 149 14.28 2.00 -14.68
#